data_AF-A0A023FT66-F1
#
_entry.id   AF-A0A023FT66-F1
#
_cell.length_a   1.000
_cell.length_b   1.000
_cell.length_c   1.000
_cell.angle_alpha   90.00
_cell.angle_beta   90.00
_cell.angle_gamma   90.00
#
_symmetry.space_group_name_H-M   'P 1'
#
loop_
_entity.id
_entity.type
_entity.pdbx_description
1 polymer ?
#
loop_
_entity_poly.entity_id
_entity_poly.type
_entity_poly.pdbx_seq_one_letter_code
_entity_poly.pdbx_strand_id
1 'polypeptide(L)'
;MYSTHDTEVSALLAPWVCLMATLPPYCSCLVLELWKNGPGNFSVRGLTLNAFNMTPQALRFPGCTDEFCSLDEFLSLARVNIPDDWRRECGLQQPFFLSDGALALVIGQSAVLAIVVFSCTAYVLLRRRRTPKNMVAYSPLPTEFSPTN
;
A
#
# COMPACT_ATOMS: atom_id res chain seq x y z
N MET A 1 12.56 7.31 30.21
CA MET A 1 13.62 8.00 29.44
C MET A 1 13.93 7.12 28.24
N TYR A 2 13.95 7.67 27.04
CA TYR A 2 14.22 6.93 25.80
C TYR A 2 15.63 7.31 25.31
N SER A 3 16.52 6.32 25.24
CA SER A 3 17.84 6.51 24.62
C SER A 3 17.71 6.16 23.14
N THR A 4 18.11 7.08 22.27
CA THR A 4 17.91 6.94 20.83
C THR A 4 19.03 7.65 20.05
N HIS A 5 18.95 7.60 18.73
CA HIS A 5 19.89 8.21 17.81
C HIS A 5 19.54 9.68 17.50
N ASP A 6 20.50 10.41 16.98
CA ASP A 6 20.37 11.80 16.52
C ASP A 6 19.27 11.96 15.45
N THR A 7 19.08 10.95 14.60
CA THR A 7 18.00 10.88 13.61
C THR A 7 16.62 10.97 14.27
N GLU A 8 16.40 10.25 15.36
CA GLU A 8 15.13 10.27 16.09
C GLU A 8 14.91 11.59 16.82
N VAL A 9 15.96 12.14 17.45
CA VAL A 9 15.87 13.47 18.08
C VAL A 9 15.54 14.53 17.03
N SER A 10 16.16 14.46 15.85
CA SER A 10 15.86 15.34 14.72
C SER A 10 14.42 15.20 14.27
N ALA A 11 13.95 13.96 14.08
CA ALA A 11 12.59 13.68 13.62
C ALA A 11 11.53 14.18 14.62
N LEU A 12 11.77 14.03 15.93
CA LEU A 12 10.88 14.54 16.97
C LEU A 12 10.86 16.07 17.05
N LEU A 13 11.97 16.73 16.75
CA LEU A 13 12.09 18.19 16.76
C LEU A 13 11.60 18.85 15.47
N ALA A 14 11.65 18.14 14.34
CA ALA A 14 11.33 18.68 13.01
C ALA A 14 9.94 19.35 12.90
N PRO A 15 8.87 18.85 13.56
CA PRO A 15 7.57 19.53 13.54
C PRO A 15 7.56 20.90 14.23
N TRP A 16 8.48 21.12 15.17
CA TRP A 16 8.44 22.24 16.10
C TRP A 16 9.55 23.26 15.84
N VAL A 17 10.70 22.78 15.39
CA VAL A 17 11.89 23.56 15.11
C VAL A 17 12.23 23.41 13.64
N CYS A 18 12.39 24.54 12.97
CA CYS A 18 12.98 24.56 11.63
C CYS A 18 14.48 24.22 11.75
N LEU A 19 14.82 22.94 11.76
CA LEU A 19 16.18 22.41 11.81
C LEU A 19 16.88 22.63 10.46
N MET A 20 17.13 23.88 10.07
CA MET A 20 17.56 24.18 8.70
C MET A 20 19.03 23.90 8.38
N ALA A 21 19.87 23.42 9.30
CA ALA A 21 21.29 23.24 8.94
C ALA A 21 22.18 22.34 9.81
N THR A 22 21.75 21.86 10.99
CA THR A 22 22.68 21.19 11.92
C THR A 22 22.08 19.93 12.52
N LEU A 23 22.79 18.81 12.40
CA LEU A 23 22.47 17.59 13.14
C LEU A 23 22.46 17.90 14.64
N PRO A 24 21.57 17.26 15.42
CA PRO A 24 21.59 17.39 16.86
C PRO A 24 22.99 17.04 17.39
N PRO A 25 23.59 17.89 18.23
CA PRO A 25 24.90 17.61 18.81
C PRO A 25 24.86 16.36 19.71
N TYR A 26 26.04 15.86 20.07
CA TYR A 26 26.17 14.76 21.03
C TYR A 26 25.44 15.06 22.34
N CYS A 27 24.84 13.99 22.90
CA CYS A 27 24.00 14.05 24.08
C CYS A 27 22.85 15.07 23.97
N SER A 28 22.35 15.31 22.75
CA SER A 28 21.13 16.08 22.56
C SER A 28 19.96 15.37 23.24
N CYS A 29 19.17 16.16 23.97
CA CYS A 29 18.04 15.65 24.73
C CYS A 29 16.85 16.56 24.51
N LEU A 30 15.71 15.96 24.17
CA LEU A 30 14.40 16.59 24.20
C LEU A 30 13.71 16.15 25.50
N VAL A 31 13.36 17.11 26.34
CA VAL A 31 12.57 16.89 27.56
C VAL A 31 11.18 17.46 27.33
N LEU A 32 10.17 16.65 27.60
CA LEU A 32 8.76 17.06 27.60
C LEU A 32 8.23 16.91 29.02
N GLU A 33 7.87 18.04 29.64
CA GLU A 33 7.33 18.09 30.99
C GLU A 33 5.82 18.27 30.93
N LEU A 34 5.06 17.45 31.66
CA LEU A 34 3.64 17.64 31.87
C LEU A 34 3.42 18.33 33.21
N TRP A 35 2.82 19.52 33.17
CA TRP A 35 2.52 20.36 34.32
C TRP A 35 1.04 20.32 34.63
N LYS A 36 0.70 20.39 35.92
CA LYS A 36 -0.68 20.47 36.42
C LYS A 36 -0.93 21.88 36.96
N ASN A 37 -1.78 22.65 36.27
CA ASN A 37 -2.10 24.04 36.61
C ASN A 37 -3.37 24.15 37.47
N GLY A 38 -4.12 23.07 37.61
CA GLY A 38 -5.35 23.01 38.40
C GLY A 38 -6.07 21.66 38.26
N PRO A 39 -7.29 21.53 38.80
CA PRO A 39 -8.11 20.34 38.60
C PRO A 39 -8.45 20.16 37.11
N GLY A 40 -7.92 19.11 36.49
CA GLY A 40 -8.15 18.82 35.06
C GLY A 40 -7.42 19.76 34.08
N ASN A 41 -6.69 20.77 34.57
CA ASN A 41 -5.93 21.69 33.72
C ASN A 41 -4.45 21.30 33.70
N PHE A 42 -3.96 20.97 32.50
CA PHE A 42 -2.60 20.56 32.25
C PHE A 42 -1.96 21.37 31.13
N SER A 43 -0.65 21.54 31.21
CA SER A 43 0.16 22.14 30.16
C SER A 43 1.42 21.34 29.91
N VAL A 44 1.94 21.42 28.69
CA VAL A 44 3.19 20.79 28.28
C VAL A 44 4.26 21.86 28.08
N ARG A 45 5.45 21.60 28.61
CA ARG A 45 6.64 22.43 28.39
C ARG A 45 7.72 21.58 27.73
N GLY A 46 8.27 22.06 26.61
CA GLY A 46 9.39 21.43 25.93
C GLY A 46 10.71 22.09 26.30
N LEU A 47 11.75 21.31 26.53
CA LEU A 47 13.11 21.78 26.77
C LEU A 47 14.11 21.02 25.91
N THR A 48 15.17 21.67 25.46
CA THR A 48 16.29 21.06 24.76
C THR A 48 17.60 21.25 25.52
N LEU A 49 18.45 20.22 25.51
CA LEU A 49 19.78 20.22 26.11
C LEU A 49 20.78 19.57 25.16
N ASN A 50 22.07 19.82 25.37
CA ASN A 50 23.14 19.10 24.69
C ASN A 50 24.43 19.07 25.54
N ALA A 51 25.45 18.34 25.07
CA ALA A 51 26.73 18.22 25.77
C ALA A 51 27.50 19.55 25.91
N PHE A 52 27.31 20.49 24.99
CA PHE A 52 28.03 21.78 25.01
C PHE A 52 27.40 22.79 25.96
N ASN A 53 26.07 22.75 26.09
CA ASN A 53 25.31 23.60 26.97
C ASN A 53 24.23 22.80 27.69
N MET A 54 24.52 22.47 28.96
CA MET A 54 23.61 21.72 29.83
C MET A 54 22.52 22.59 30.48
N THR A 55 22.44 23.89 30.16
CA THR A 55 21.30 24.71 30.60
C THR A 55 20.08 24.37 29.73
N PRO A 56 18.93 23.97 30.31
CA PRO A 56 17.72 23.68 29.55
C PRO A 56 17.25 24.91 28.77
N GLN A 57 17.10 24.77 27.46
CA GLN A 57 16.55 25.82 26.59
C GLN A 57 15.08 25.53 26.29
N ALA A 58 14.23 26.53 26.51
CA ALA A 58 12.80 26.42 26.24
C ALA A 58 12.52 26.21 24.75
N LEU A 59 11.73 25.18 24.44
CA LEU A 59 11.20 24.92 23.12
C LEU A 59 9.82 25.58 23.00
N ARG A 60 9.63 26.43 21.98
CA ARG A 60 8.32 26.98 21.65
C ARG A 60 7.66 26.11 20.59
N PHE A 61 6.51 25.53 20.93
CA PHE A 61 5.70 24.78 19.98
C PHE A 61 4.99 25.75 19.02
N PRO A 62 5.17 25.66 17.69
CA PRO A 62 4.43 26.45 16.72
C PRO A 62 2.92 26.29 16.93
N GLY A 63 2.23 27.41 17.16
CA GLY A 63 0.79 27.44 17.42
C GLY A 63 0.41 27.69 18.88
N CYS A 64 1.33 27.54 19.83
CA CYS A 64 1.08 27.92 21.23
C CYS A 64 1.56 29.37 21.48
N THR A 65 0.82 30.14 22.26
CA THR A 65 1.18 31.53 22.62
C THR A 65 2.28 31.62 23.66
N ASP A 66 2.30 30.65 24.58
CA ASP A 66 3.16 30.62 25.74
C ASP A 66 4.15 29.44 25.71
N GLU A 67 5.17 29.52 26.55
CA GLU A 67 6.12 28.42 26.76
C GLU A 67 5.44 27.16 27.34
N PHE A 68 4.41 27.35 28.15
CA PHE A 68 3.56 26.30 28.67
C PHE A 68 2.34 26.17 27.76
N CYS A 69 2.40 25.26 26.80
CA CYS A 69 1.29 25.03 25.88
C CYS A 69 0.18 24.24 26.59
N SER A 70 -1.09 24.59 26.38
CA SER A 70 -2.17 23.78 26.95
C SER A 70 -2.12 22.34 26.40
N LEU A 71 -2.52 21.36 27.21
CA LEU A 71 -2.47 19.96 26.78
C LEU A 71 -3.30 19.72 25.51
N ASP A 72 -4.47 20.34 25.40
CA ASP A 72 -5.37 20.17 24.26
C ASP A 72 -4.75 20.75 22.97
N GLU A 73 -4.15 21.93 23.04
CA GLU A 73 -3.42 22.51 21.90
C GLU A 73 -2.23 21.64 21.51
N PHE A 74 -1.41 21.23 22.48
CA PHE A 74 -0.26 20.36 22.22
C PHE A 74 -0.67 19.06 21.52
N LEU A 75 -1.74 18.40 22.00
CA LEU A 75 -2.26 17.18 21.39
C LEU A 75 -2.78 17.44 19.97
N SER A 76 -3.47 18.56 19.73
CA SER A 76 -3.95 18.92 18.39
C SER A 76 -2.78 19.10 17.39
N LEU A 77 -1.69 19.72 17.83
CA LEU A 77 -0.50 19.92 17.01
C LEU A 77 0.25 18.61 16.77
N ALA A 78 0.42 17.80 17.82
CA ALA A 78 1.09 16.51 17.73
C ALA A 78 0.34 15.53 16.81
N ARG A 79 -1.00 15.59 16.83
CA ARG A 79 -1.86 14.67 16.07
C ARG A 79 -1.61 14.70 14.57
N VAL A 80 -1.18 15.85 14.02
CA VAL A 80 -0.88 16.02 12.58
C VAL A 80 0.23 15.06 12.12
N ASN A 81 1.15 14.68 13.02
CA ASN A 81 2.30 13.83 12.69
C ASN A 81 2.19 12.41 13.26
N ILE A 82 1.08 12.06 13.91
CA ILE A 82 0.86 10.73 14.48
C ILE A 82 -0.01 9.94 13.51
N PRO A 83 0.52 8.91 12.83
CA PRO A 83 -0.24 8.11 11.88
C PRO A 83 -1.38 7.36 12.57
N ASP A 84 -2.49 7.16 11.86
CA ASP A 84 -3.61 6.36 12.35
C ASP A 84 -3.33 4.87 12.16
N ASP A 85 -2.74 4.51 11.02
CA ASP A 85 -2.29 3.16 10.72
C ASP A 85 -0.98 3.23 9.93
N TRP A 86 0.13 3.21 10.67
CA TRP A 86 1.46 3.30 10.09
C TRP A 86 1.75 2.20 9.05
N ARG A 87 1.18 1.00 9.20
CA ARG A 87 1.42 -0.09 8.23
C ARG A 87 0.74 0.23 6.91
N ARG A 88 -0.53 0.66 6.97
CA ARG A 88 -1.29 1.04 5.78
C ARG A 88 -0.69 2.27 5.11
N GLU A 89 -0.33 3.29 5.88
CA GLU A 89 0.25 4.54 5.36
C GLU A 89 1.64 4.32 4.73
N CYS A 90 2.44 3.41 5.27
CA CYS A 90 3.70 2.99 4.66
C CYS A 90 3.54 2.02 3.47
N GLY A 91 2.31 1.66 3.09
CA GLY A 91 2.06 0.69 2.02
C GLY A 91 2.49 -0.74 2.34
N LEU A 92 2.68 -1.07 3.62
CA LEU A 92 3.04 -2.41 4.11
C LEU A 92 1.81 -3.33 4.22
N GLN A 93 0.73 -3.02 3.50
CA GLN A 93 -0.38 -3.94 3.37
C GLN A 93 0.13 -5.24 2.76
N GLN A 94 -0.33 -6.35 3.33
CA GLN A 94 -0.07 -7.66 2.76
C GLN A 94 -0.52 -7.65 1.29
N PRO A 95 0.27 -8.21 0.35
CA PRO A 95 -0.16 -8.33 -1.03
C PRO A 95 -1.55 -8.97 -1.02
N PHE A 96 -2.44 -8.51 -1.93
CA PHE A 96 -3.82 -8.96 -2.05
C PHE A 96 -3.87 -10.50 -2.05
N PHE A 97 -4.02 -11.10 -0.87
CA PHE A 97 -4.28 -12.52 -0.76
C PHE A 97 -5.71 -12.65 -1.25
N LEU A 98 -5.90 -13.21 -2.45
CA LEU A 98 -7.19 -13.77 -2.80
C LEU A 98 -7.57 -14.65 -1.62
N SER A 99 -8.63 -14.28 -0.90
CA SER A 99 -9.23 -15.13 0.12
C SER A 99 -9.36 -16.54 -0.47
N ASP A 100 -9.13 -17.59 0.33
CA ASP A 100 -9.22 -18.98 -0.15
C ASP A 100 -10.51 -19.24 -0.94
N GLY A 101 -11.62 -18.57 -0.56
CA GLY A 101 -12.88 -18.61 -1.29
C GLY A 101 -12.84 -17.92 -2.66
N ALA A 102 -12.15 -16.78 -2.78
CA ALA A 102 -11.96 -16.10 -4.06
C ALA A 102 -11.05 -16.90 -5.00
N LEU A 103 -10.00 -17.54 -4.48
CA LEU A 103 -9.13 -18.43 -5.26
C LEU A 103 -9.92 -19.65 -5.79
N ALA A 104 -10.73 -20.28 -4.92
CA ALA A 104 -11.59 -21.39 -5.30
C ALA A 104 -12.61 -21.02 -6.40
N LEU A 105 -13.17 -19.80 -6.34
CA LEU A 105 -14.06 -19.30 -7.38
C LEU A 105 -13.35 -19.10 -8.72
N VAL A 106 -12.14 -18.51 -8.73
CA VAL A 106 -11.37 -18.31 -9.96
C VAL A 106 -10.97 -19.66 -10.60
N ILE A 107 -10.51 -20.61 -9.79
CA ILE A 107 -10.16 -21.96 -10.26
C ILE A 107 -11.41 -22.68 -10.78
N GLY A 108 -12.53 -22.58 -10.08
CA GLY A 108 -13.81 -23.17 -10.52
C GLY A 108 -14.28 -22.62 -11.86
N GLN A 109 -14.29 -21.30 -12.03
CA GLN A 109 -14.72 -20.64 -13.27
C GLN A 109 -13.83 -21.03 -14.47
N SER A 110 -12.51 -21.07 -14.27
CA SER A 110 -11.56 -21.45 -15.32
C SER A 110 -11.69 -22.92 -15.72
N ALA A 111 -11.91 -23.83 -14.76
CA ALA A 111 -12.14 -25.25 -15.06
C ALA A 111 -13.44 -25.47 -15.85
N VAL A 112 -14.53 -24.79 -15.49
CA VAL A 112 -15.81 -24.87 -16.21
C VAL A 112 -15.64 -24.36 -17.65
N LEU A 113 -14.96 -23.23 -17.84
CA LEU A 113 -14.65 -22.69 -19.17
C LEU A 113 -13.86 -23.68 -20.02
N ALA A 114 -12.83 -24.33 -19.45
CA ALA A 114 -12.03 -25.33 -20.16
C ALA A 114 -12.86 -26.54 -20.61
N ILE A 115 -13.76 -27.04 -19.74
CA ILE A 115 -14.66 -28.16 -20.05
C ILE A 115 -15.63 -27.79 -21.19
N VAL A 116 -16.19 -26.58 -21.17
CA VAL A 116 -17.08 -26.09 -22.23
C VAL A 116 -16.35 -26.01 -23.57
N VAL A 117 -15.14 -25.46 -23.60
CA VAL A 117 -14.33 -25.38 -24.83
C VAL A 117 -13.97 -26.78 -25.36
N PHE A 118 -13.57 -27.69 -24.48
CA PHE A 118 -13.21 -29.06 -24.87
C PHE A 118 -14.41 -29.84 -25.41
N SER A 119 -15.57 -29.73 -24.76
CA SER A 119 -16.80 -30.37 -25.23
C SER A 119 -17.28 -29.80 -26.56
N CYS A 120 -17.23 -28.47 -26.75
CA CYS A 120 -17.55 -27.83 -28.03
C CYS A 120 -16.62 -28.29 -29.16
N THR A 121 -15.30 -28.32 -28.93
CA THR A 121 -14.33 -28.77 -29.94
C THR A 121 -14.52 -30.25 -30.27
N ALA A 122 -14.71 -31.12 -29.28
CA ALA A 122 -15.03 -32.54 -29.50
C ALA A 122 -16.32 -32.72 -30.30
N TYR A 123 -17.39 -31.98 -29.95
CA TYR A 123 -18.66 -32.01 -30.69
C TYR A 123 -18.48 -31.61 -32.17
N VAL A 124 -17.75 -30.52 -32.44
CA VAL A 124 -17.46 -30.07 -33.80
C VAL A 124 -16.67 -31.13 -34.59
N LEU A 125 -15.66 -31.76 -33.97
CA LEU A 125 -14.87 -32.82 -34.61
C LEU A 125 -15.70 -34.07 -34.92
N LEU A 126 -16.55 -34.49 -33.98
CA LEU A 126 -17.45 -35.64 -34.18
C LEU A 126 -18.48 -35.35 -35.27
N ARG A 127 -19.01 -34.11 -35.33
CA ARG A 127 -19.96 -33.71 -36.37
C ARG A 127 -19.31 -33.67 -37.75
N ARG A 128 -18.08 -33.15 -37.86
CA ARG A 128 -17.28 -33.18 -39.10
C ARG A 128 -16.96 -34.60 -39.58
N ARG A 129 -16.73 -35.54 -38.66
CA ARG A 129 -16.55 -36.96 -39.00
C ARG A 129 -17.84 -37.64 -39.46
N ARG A 130 -18.99 -37.22 -38.93
CA ARG A 130 -20.32 -37.76 -39.32
C ARG A 130 -20.83 -37.22 -40.64
N THR A 131 -20.46 -36.01 -41.06
CA THR A 131 -20.74 -35.55 -42.43
C THR A 131 -19.96 -36.42 -43.42
N PRO A 132 -20.62 -37.21 -44.27
CA PRO A 132 -19.94 -38.03 -45.27
C PRO A 132 -19.18 -37.11 -46.23
N LYS A 133 -17.97 -37.50 -46.62
CA LYS A 133 -17.27 -36.84 -47.73
C LYS A 133 -18.15 -37.02 -48.96
N ASN A 134 -18.77 -35.94 -49.46
CA ASN A 134 -19.42 -35.96 -50.76
C ASN A 134 -18.34 -36.27 -51.80
N MET A 135 -18.28 -37.53 -52.24
CA MET A 135 -17.41 -37.98 -53.31
C MET A 135 -17.96 -37.33 -54.58
N VAL A 136 -17.21 -36.37 -55.12
CA VAL A 136 -17.51 -35.79 -56.43
C VAL A 136 -17.34 -36.92 -57.44
N ALA A 137 -18.45 -37.43 -57.96
CA ALA A 137 -18.45 -38.41 -59.03
C ALA A 137 -18.07 -37.68 -60.33
N TYR A 138 -16.86 -37.94 -60.83
CA TYR A 138 -16.48 -37.50 -62.17
C TYR A 138 -17.18 -38.39 -63.20
N SER A 139 -17.95 -37.79 -64.10
CA SER A 139 -18.47 -38.47 -65.28
C SER A 139 -17.32 -38.79 -66.24
N PRO A 140 -17.15 -40.04 -66.71
CA PRO A 140 -16.17 -40.36 -67.73
C PRO A 140 -16.54 -39.67 -69.05
N LEU A 141 -15.54 -39.08 -69.71
CA LEU A 141 -15.68 -38.49 -71.04
C LEU A 141 -16.05 -39.57 -72.08
N PRO A 142 -16.96 -39.28 -73.03
CA PRO A 142 -17.34 -40.24 -74.05
C PRO A 142 -16.15 -40.58 -74.96
N THR A 143 -15.77 -41.84 -75.01
CA THR A 143 -14.78 -42.41 -75.93
C THR A 143 -15.49 -43.01 -77.14
N GLU A 144 -16.14 -42.20 -77.96
CA GLU A 144 -16.58 -42.61 -79.30
C GLU A 144 -16.08 -41.58 -80.31
N PHE A 145 -15.01 -41.93 -81.03
CA PHE A 145 -14.71 -41.32 -82.32
C PHE A 145 -15.58 -42.02 -83.35
N SER A 146 -16.65 -41.34 -83.79
CA SER A 146 -17.45 -41.78 -84.93
C SER A 146 -16.76 -41.30 -86.21
N PRO A 147 -16.40 -42.18 -87.16
CA PRO A 147 -15.90 -41.76 -88.46
C PRO A 147 -17.09 -41.40 -89.35
N THR A 148 -17.08 -40.22 -89.95
CA THR A 148 -18.00 -39.88 -91.05
C THR A 148 -17.18 -39.41 -92.25
N ASN A 149 -17.40 -40.14 -93.35
CA ASN A 149 -16.97 -40.02 -94.74
C ASN A 149 -16.16 -38.79 -95.17
#